data_AF-A0A7D9JL14-F1
#
_entry.id   AF-A0A7D9JL14-F1
#
_cell.length_a   1.000
_cell.length_b   1.000
_cell.length_c   1.000
_cell.angle_alpha   90.00
_cell.angle_beta   90.00
_cell.angle_gamma   90.00
#
_symmetry.space_group_name_H-M   'P 1'
#
loop_
_entity.id
_entity.type
_entity.pdbx_description
1 polymer ?
#
loop_
_entity_poly.entity_id
_entity_poly.type
_entity_poly.pdbx_seq_one_letter_code
_entity_poly.pdbx_strand_id
1 'polypeptide(L)'
;VTVRYIDFGNTENIKKETLVELPPSLADTRPFAHLYHLAGCEVANDPGANEMTYGLGVEQLKNLVIGKLINVKFLSENSHGGVNVTVSYPGETGKSINEMMLDGGCVQKMRGEQETIDSNHVS
;
A
#
# COMPACT_ATOMS: atom_id res chain seq x y z
N VAL A 1 15.99 1.45 -21.04
CA VAL A 1 14.98 2.41 -20.55
C VAL A 1 14.18 1.75 -19.46
N THR A 2 13.74 2.51 -18.46
CA THR A 2 12.93 1.98 -17.35
C THR A 2 11.46 2.17 -17.68
N VAL A 3 10.67 1.09 -17.66
CA VAL A 3 9.23 1.10 -17.98
C VAL A 3 8.41 0.69 -16.77
N ARG A 4 7.24 1.30 -16.59
CA ARG A 4 6.24 0.89 -15.60
C ARG A 4 5.08 0.23 -16.31
N TYR A 5 4.78 -1.01 -15.96
CA TYR A 5 3.59 -1.72 -16.46
C TYR A 5 2.38 -1.24 -15.67
N ILE A 6 1.65 -0.27 -16.21
CA ILE A 6 0.58 0.48 -15.50
C ILE A 6 -0.60 -0.39 -15.02
N ASP A 7 -0.76 -1.58 -15.58
CA ASP A 7 -1.85 -2.50 -15.21
C ASP A 7 -1.48 -3.50 -14.11
N PHE A 8 -0.19 -3.57 -13.76
CA PHE A 8 0.36 -4.47 -12.74
C PHE A 8 1.14 -3.73 -11.66
N GLY A 9 1.68 -2.55 -11.96
CA GLY A 9 2.44 -1.69 -11.04
C GLY A 9 3.95 -1.96 -10.99
N ASN A 10 4.44 -3.06 -11.55
CA ASN A 10 5.87 -3.38 -11.56
C ASN A 10 6.65 -2.52 -12.57
N THR A 11 7.97 -2.46 -12.36
CA THR A 11 8.92 -1.72 -13.21
C THR A 11 10.03 -2.65 -13.69
N GLU A 12 10.50 -2.46 -14.92
CA GLU A 12 11.59 -3.24 -15.50
C GLU A 12 12.52 -2.37 -16.34
N ASN A 13 13.79 -2.77 -16.42
CA ASN A 13 14.76 -2.19 -17.34
C ASN A 13 14.77 -2.99 -18.64
N ILE A 14 14.21 -2.40 -19.70
CA ILE A 14 14.14 -3.03 -21.03
C ILE A 14 14.99 -2.27 -22.05
N LYS A 15 15.27 -2.93 -23.17
CA LYS A 15 15.88 -2.33 -24.34
C LYS A 15 14.90 -1.36 -25.00
N LYS A 16 15.36 -0.20 -25.47
CA LYS A 16 14.45 0.80 -26.06
C LYS A 16 13.82 0.28 -27.35
N GLU A 17 14.56 -0.57 -28.06
CA GLU A 17 14.16 -1.15 -29.35
C GLU A 17 12.98 -2.13 -29.24
N THR A 18 12.63 -2.59 -28.03
CA THR A 18 11.46 -3.46 -27.79
C THR A 18 10.19 -2.68 -27.50
N LEU A 19 10.26 -1.34 -27.46
CA LEU A 19 9.09 -0.48 -27.31
C LEU A 19 8.40 -0.25 -28.65
N VAL A 20 7.07 -0.19 -28.60
CA VAL A 20 6.20 0.20 -29.71
C VAL A 20 5.31 1.35 -29.28
N GLU A 21 4.78 2.08 -30.25
CA GLU A 21 3.78 3.12 -29.98
C GLU A 21 2.51 2.51 -29.41
N LEU A 22 1.92 3.19 -28.43
CA LEU A 22 0.65 2.78 -27.85
C LEU A 22 -0.48 3.04 -28.87
N PRO A 23 -1.26 2.03 -29.28
CA PRO A 23 -2.39 2.24 -30.17
C PRO A 23 -3.37 3.27 -29.58
N PRO A 24 -3.89 4.22 -30.39
CA PRO A 24 -4.81 5.25 -29.89
C PRO A 24 -6.05 4.68 -29.17
N SER A 25 -6.52 3.50 -29.59
CA SER A 25 -7.64 2.80 -28.95
C SER A 25 -7.37 2.38 -27.50
N LEU A 26 -6.12 2.37 -27.06
CA LEU A 26 -5.71 2.04 -25.69
C LEU A 26 -5.26 3.27 -24.90
N ALA A 27 -5.07 4.43 -25.55
CA ALA A 27 -4.52 5.63 -24.92
C ALA A 27 -5.46 6.23 -23.86
N ASP A 28 -6.77 6.12 -24.08
CA ASP A 28 -7.78 6.65 -23.15
C ASP A 28 -8.19 5.64 -22.06
N THR A 29 -7.65 4.41 -22.10
CA THR A 29 -7.94 3.40 -21.09
C THR A 29 -7.19 3.75 -19.81
N ARG A 30 -7.92 3.86 -18.69
CA ARG A 30 -7.31 4.10 -17.39
C ARG A 30 -6.47 2.88 -16.96
N PRO A 31 -5.33 3.09 -16.28
CA PRO A 31 -4.56 2.02 -15.66
C PRO A 31 -5.41 1.10 -14.79
N PHE A 32 -5.17 -0.20 -14.86
CA PHE A 32 -5.85 -1.15 -13.97
C PHE A 32 -5.22 -1.21 -12.57
N ALA A 33 -3.91 -1.01 -12.44
CA ALA A 33 -3.25 -0.97 -11.14
C ALA A 33 -3.25 0.44 -10.53
N HIS A 34 -3.49 0.51 -9.24
CA HIS A 34 -3.48 1.73 -8.44
C HIS A 34 -2.50 1.59 -7.28
N LEU A 35 -1.75 2.65 -7.00
CA LEU A 35 -0.81 2.68 -5.88
C LEU A 35 -1.53 3.08 -4.59
N TYR A 36 -1.47 2.19 -3.60
CA TYR A 36 -2.04 2.40 -2.27
C TYR A 36 -0.98 2.25 -1.19
N HIS A 37 -1.23 2.90 -0.05
CA HIS A 37 -0.39 2.85 1.14
C HIS A 37 -1.23 2.37 2.31
N LEU A 38 -0.73 1.42 3.11
CA LEU A 38 -1.41 0.99 4.31
C LEU A 38 -1.39 2.13 5.33
N ALA A 39 -2.54 2.72 5.59
CA ALA A 39 -2.68 3.78 6.58
C ALA A 39 -2.24 3.33 7.97
N GLY A 40 -1.61 4.25 8.72
CA GLY A 40 -1.12 3.99 10.07
C GLY A 40 0.13 3.10 10.17
N CYS A 41 0.60 2.54 9.06
CA CYS A 41 1.81 1.72 9.01
C CYS A 41 2.98 2.53 8.45
N GLU A 42 4.11 2.56 9.15
CA GLU A 42 5.39 3.01 8.61
C GLU A 42 6.41 1.87 8.68
N VAL A 43 7.32 1.84 7.70
CA VAL A 43 8.49 0.97 7.81
C VAL A 43 9.25 1.40 9.07
N ALA A 44 9.69 0.43 9.86
CA ALA A 44 10.43 0.73 11.08
C ALA A 44 11.66 1.58 10.75
N ASN A 45 11.67 2.84 11.21
CA ASN A 45 12.75 3.82 11.00
C ASN A 45 13.98 3.57 11.90
N ASP A 46 14.04 2.41 12.57
CA ASP A 46 15.20 2.04 13.38
C ASP A 46 16.39 1.81 12.44
N PRO A 47 17.55 2.47 12.64
CA PRO A 47 18.79 2.14 11.92
C PRO A 47 19.20 0.66 12.06
N GLY A 48 18.68 -0.04 13.08
CA GLY A 48 18.80 -1.49 13.29
C GLY A 48 17.69 -2.33 12.65
N ALA A 49 16.65 -1.73 12.05
CA ALA A 49 15.72 -2.40 11.15
C ALA A 49 16.51 -2.79 9.89
N ASN A 50 17.18 -3.92 9.99
CA ASN A 50 17.96 -4.49 8.91
C ASN A 50 17.03 -4.82 7.73
N GLU A 51 17.63 -4.99 6.56
CA GLU A 51 16.99 -5.46 5.33
C GLU A 51 16.11 -6.70 5.57
N MET A 52 16.42 -7.51 6.59
CA MET A 52 15.65 -8.67 7.01
C MET A 52 14.27 -8.30 7.59
N THR A 53 14.14 -7.31 8.47
CA THR A 53 12.81 -6.88 8.99
C THR A 53 11.92 -6.35 7.87
N TYR A 54 12.49 -5.56 6.95
CA TYR A 54 11.76 -5.10 5.77
C TYR A 54 11.31 -6.28 4.89
N GLY A 55 12.21 -7.23 4.61
CA GLY A 55 11.90 -8.43 3.86
C GLY A 55 10.77 -9.26 4.50
N LEU A 56 10.81 -9.44 5.83
CA LEU A 56 9.77 -10.13 6.58
C LEU A 56 8.41 -9.42 6.48
N GLY A 57 8.39 -8.09 6.55
CA GLY A 57 7.16 -7.31 6.34
C GLY A 57 6.59 -7.48 4.94
N VAL A 58 7.45 -7.48 3.91
CA VAL A 58 7.03 -7.74 2.53
C VAL A 58 6.42 -9.14 2.40
N GLU A 59 7.07 -10.17 2.93
CA GLU A 59 6.55 -11.54 2.86
C GLU A 59 5.26 -11.73 3.67
N GLN A 60 5.15 -11.09 4.84
CA GLN A 60 3.90 -11.06 5.61
C GLN A 60 2.77 -10.44 4.80
N LEU A 61 3.00 -9.26 4.19
CA LEU A 61 1.99 -8.60 3.38
C LEU A 61 1.58 -9.47 2.19
N LYS A 62 2.54 -10.07 1.48
CA LYS A 62 2.28 -10.99 0.36
C LYS A 62 1.38 -12.14 0.80
N ASN A 63 1.66 -12.79 1.92
CA ASN A 63 0.85 -13.88 2.46
C ASN A 63 -0.57 -13.44 2.84
N LEU A 64 -0.76 -12.16 3.17
CA LEU A 64 -2.06 -11.58 3.50
C LEU A 64 -2.86 -11.15 2.26
N VAL A 65 -2.23 -10.81 1.13
CA VAL A 65 -2.96 -10.21 0.00
C VAL A 65 -2.93 -11.03 -1.30
N ILE A 66 -1.87 -11.79 -1.57
CA ILE A 66 -1.72 -12.49 -2.85
C ILE A 66 -2.79 -13.58 -2.98
N GLY A 67 -3.54 -13.54 -4.08
CA GLY A 67 -4.58 -14.51 -4.39
C GLY A 67 -5.84 -14.37 -3.53
N LYS A 68 -5.96 -13.31 -2.72
CA LYS A 68 -7.11 -13.09 -1.83
C LYS A 68 -7.98 -11.94 -2.31
N LEU A 69 -9.29 -12.12 -2.18
CA LEU A 69 -10.23 -11.01 -2.32
C LEU A 69 -10.16 -10.14 -1.06
N ILE A 70 -9.96 -8.84 -1.23
CA ILE A 70 -9.83 -7.86 -0.17
C ILE A 70 -10.75 -6.66 -0.42
N ASN A 71 -11.22 -6.06 0.66
CA ASN A 71 -11.88 -4.76 0.65
C ASN A 71 -10.85 -3.67 0.90
N VAL A 72 -10.91 -2.59 0.12
CA VAL A 72 -10.05 -1.42 0.25
C VAL A 72 -10.91 -0.21 0.55
N LYS A 73 -10.69 0.43 1.70
CA LYS A 73 -11.36 1.67 2.09
C LYS A 73 -10.38 2.84 1.98
N PHE A 74 -10.73 3.84 1.17
CA PHE A 74 -9.91 5.04 0.98
C PHE A 74 -10.07 5.97 2.18
N LEU A 75 -8.94 6.52 2.65
CA LEU A 75 -8.92 7.46 3.77
C LEU A 75 -8.49 8.86 3.32
N SER A 76 -7.29 8.98 2.74
CA SER A 76 -6.74 10.27 2.32
C SER A 76 -5.82 10.11 1.13
N GLU A 77 -5.66 11.17 0.34
CA GLU A 77 -4.51 11.29 -0.56
C GLU A 77 -3.23 11.46 0.27
N ASN A 78 -2.09 11.02 -0.27
CA ASN A 78 -0.80 11.23 0.35
C ASN A 78 0.05 12.22 -0.45
N SER A 79 1.05 12.82 0.20
CA SER A 79 1.97 13.77 -0.43
C SER A 79 3.01 13.13 -1.36
N HIS A 80 3.12 11.80 -1.37
CA HIS A 80 4.16 11.05 -2.09
C HIS A 80 3.64 10.35 -3.36
N GLY A 81 2.38 10.58 -3.73
CA GLY A 81 1.69 9.83 -4.76
C GLY A 81 1.03 8.56 -4.21
N GLY A 82 -0.28 8.46 -4.42
CA GLY A 82 -1.10 7.35 -3.96
C GLY A 82 -2.12 7.74 -2.89
N VAL A 83 -2.88 6.75 -2.43
CA VAL A 83 -3.97 6.92 -1.47
C VAL A 83 -3.70 6.04 -0.24
N ASN A 84 -3.85 6.62 0.95
CA ASN A 84 -3.81 5.90 2.22
C ASN A 84 -5.12 5.11 2.38
N VAL A 85 -5.00 3.82 2.70
CA VAL A 85 -6.14 2.90 2.76
C VAL A 85 -6.12 2.03 4.01
N THR A 86 -7.31 1.63 4.45
CA THR A 86 -7.50 0.46 5.30
C THR A 86 -7.91 -0.71 4.43
N VAL A 87 -7.29 -1.88 4.68
CA VAL A 87 -7.57 -3.11 3.93
C VAL A 87 -8.13 -4.17 4.88
N SER A 88 -9.19 -4.87 4.48
CA SER A 88 -9.79 -5.97 5.25
C SER A 88 -10.26 -7.11 4.35
N TYR A 89 -10.58 -8.26 4.92
CA TYR A 89 -11.24 -9.34 4.19
C TYR A 89 -12.76 -9.10 4.12
N PRO A 90 -13.43 -9.43 3.00
CA PRO A 90 -14.87 -9.28 2.87
C PRO A 90 -15.65 -10.07 3.93
N GLY A 91 -16.60 -9.42 4.59
CA GLY A 91 -17.48 -10.06 5.57
C GLY A 91 -16.83 -10.34 6.94
N GLU A 92 -15.56 -9.98 7.13
CA GLU A 92 -14.90 -10.12 8.44
C GLU A 92 -15.06 -8.85 9.29
N THR A 93 -15.41 -9.04 10.56
CA THR A 93 -15.40 -8.00 11.61
C THR A 93 -14.11 -8.04 12.44
N GLY A 94 -13.11 -8.79 11.97
CA GLY A 94 -11.83 -8.96 12.63
C GLY A 94 -10.87 -7.80 12.39
N LYS A 95 -9.60 -8.02 12.74
CA LYS A 95 -8.53 -7.07 12.47
C LYS A 95 -8.42 -6.78 10.97
N SER A 96 -8.18 -5.53 10.62
CA SER A 96 -7.73 -5.12 9.30
C SER A 96 -6.33 -5.69 9.00
N ILE A 97 -5.98 -5.81 7.72
CA ILE A 97 -4.63 -6.18 7.30
C ILE A 97 -3.60 -5.17 7.83
N ASN A 98 -3.97 -3.89 7.95
CA ASN A 98 -3.14 -2.86 8.58
C ASN A 98 -2.77 -3.24 10.03
N GLU A 99 -3.77 -3.64 10.83
CA GLU A 99 -3.55 -4.08 12.22
C GLU A 99 -2.75 -5.39 12.27
N MET A 100 -3.03 -6.34 11.39
CA MET A 100 -2.26 -7.60 11.32
C MET A 100 -0.78 -7.35 11.00
N MET A 101 -0.49 -6.36 10.14
CA MET A 101 0.88 -5.96 9.82
C MET A 101 1.59 -5.37 11.06
N LEU A 102 0.90 -4.53 11.84
CA LEU A 102 1.42 -3.98 13.11
C LEU A 102 1.67 -5.08 14.14
N ASP A 103 0.74 -6.02 14.31
CA ASP A 103 0.90 -7.16 15.23
C ASP A 103 2.09 -8.05 14.86
N GLY A 104 2.42 -8.15 13.57
CA GLY A 104 3.55 -8.91 13.07
C GLY A 104 4.92 -8.28 13.39
N GLY A 105 4.95 -7.05 13.91
CA GLY A 105 6.18 -6.36 14.32
C GLY A 105 7.11 -5.95 13.17
N CYS A 106 6.71 -6.18 11.92
CA CYS A 106 7.52 -5.86 10.74
C CYS A 106 7.31 -4.42 10.23
N VAL A 107 6.26 -3.76 10.70
CA VAL A 107 5.98 -2.33 10.54
C VAL A 107 5.67 -1.74 11.90
N GLN A 108 5.82 -0.41 12.03
CA GLN A 108 5.47 0.30 13.26
C GLN A 108 4.34 1.31 12.99
N LYS A 109 3.70 1.78 14.07
CA LYS A 109 2.65 2.78 13.97
C LYS A 109 3.25 4.11 13.51
N MET A 110 2.68 4.70 12.45
CA MET A 110 3.13 5.99 11.95
C MET A 110 2.98 7.07 13.03
N ARG A 111 4.07 7.78 13.33
CA ARG A 111 4.08 8.86 14.32
C ARG A 111 3.47 10.13 13.71
N GLY A 112 2.15 10.32 13.86
CA GLY A 112 1.50 11.55 13.37
C GLY A 112 -0.02 11.59 13.43
N GLU A 113 -0.72 10.46 13.57
CA GLU A 113 -2.16 10.47 13.78
C GLU A 113 -2.45 10.57 15.28
N GLN A 114 -2.38 11.81 15.78
CA GLN A 114 -2.96 12.15 17.07
C GLN A 114 -4.48 11.95 16.97
N GLU A 115 -4.97 11.08 17.84
CA GLU A 115 -6.37 10.90 18.20
C GLU A 115 -7.10 12.25 18.23
N THR A 116 -7.94 12.53 17.23
CA THR A 116 -9.10 13.41 17.44
C THR A 116 -10.16 12.59 18.17
N ILE A 117 -9.88 12.29 19.45
CA ILE A 117 -10.89 11.80 20.38
C ILE A 117 -11.46 13.02 21.09
N ASP A 118 -12.72 13.30 20.75
CA ASP A 118 -13.71 14.16 21.37
C ASP A 118 -13.35 14.82 22.71
N SER A 119 -13.15 16.14 22.67
CA SER A 119 -13.36 17.03 23.81
C SER A 119 -14.69 17.78 23.66
N ASN A 120 -15.80 17.05 23.67
CA ASN A 120 -17.13 17.60 23.95
C ASN A 120 -17.60 17.13 25.33
N HIS A 121 -16.99 17.69 26.36
CA HIS A 121 -17.61 17.80 27.69
C HIS A 121 -17.45 19.25 28.15
N VAL A 122 -18.45 20.07 27.80
CA VAL A 122 -18.75 21.29 28.52
C VAL A 122 -19.95 20.95 29.39
N SER A 123 -19.69 20.83 30.69
CA SER A 123 -20.71 20.96 31.74
C SER A 123 -20.97 22.44 32.01
#